data_AF-A0A6A6ZC77-F1
#
_entry.id   AF-A0A6A6ZC77-F1
#
_cell.length_a   1.000
_cell.length_b   1.000
_cell.length_c   1.000
_cell.angle_alpha   90.00
_cell.angle_beta   90.00
_cell.angle_gamma   90.00
#
_symmetry.space_group_name_H-M   'P 1'
#
loop_
_entity.id
_entity.type
_entity.pdbx_description
1 polymer ?
#
loop_
_entity_poly.entity_id
_entity_poly.type
_entity_poly.pdbx_seq_one_letter_code
_entity_poly.pdbx_strand_id
1 'polypeptide(L)'
;AASSEGHEQVVKLLLDEGADINAQGGPYGNALQAASFGGHKAVVRLLLDEGADINAQGGHFGNALYAASAQGHEAVVRLLRDKGAFTSDQRAEGFLDTIHCTILQ
;
A
#
# COMPACT_ATOMS: atom_id res chain seq x y z
N ALA A 1 4.60 3.57 14.51
CA ALA A 1 3.88 3.16 15.73
C ALA A 1 2.37 3.36 15.56
N ALA A 2 1.88 4.60 15.45
CA ALA A 2 0.44 4.86 15.28
C ALA A 2 -0.20 4.08 14.11
N SER A 3 0.46 4.02 12.95
CA SER A 3 -0.06 3.31 11.77
C SER A 3 -0.10 1.79 11.95
N SER A 4 0.89 1.18 12.62
CA SER A 4 0.92 -0.27 12.90
C SER A 4 -0.12 -0.70 13.95
N GLU A 5 -0.57 0.23 14.78
CA GLU A 5 -1.58 0.00 15.83
C GLU A 5 -2.99 0.45 15.39
N GLY A 6 -3.13 0.99 14.18
CA GLY A 6 -4.44 1.37 13.63
C GLY A 6 -5.01 2.66 14.22
N HIS A 7 -4.18 3.50 14.82
CA HIS A 7 -4.61 4.75 15.47
C HIS A 7 -4.88 5.86 14.45
N GLU A 8 -5.99 5.74 13.73
CA GLU A 8 -6.37 6.65 12.63
C GLU A 8 -6.35 8.14 13.02
N GLN A 9 -6.93 8.51 14.16
CA GLN A 9 -6.95 9.92 14.57
C GLN A 9 -5.55 10.46 14.88
N VAL A 10 -4.67 9.61 15.43
CA VAL A 10 -3.28 9.99 15.71
C VAL A 10 -2.50 10.15 14.41
N VAL A 11 -2.70 9.23 13.46
CA VAL A 11 -2.09 9.34 12.13
C VAL A 11 -2.53 10.63 11.44
N LYS A 12 -3.83 10.95 11.48
CA LYS A 12 -4.35 12.20 10.92
C LYS A 12 -3.70 13.43 11.56
N LEU A 13 -3.69 13.49 12.89
CA LEU A 13 -3.08 14.60 13.62
C LEU A 13 -1.61 14.80 13.25
N LEU A 14 -0.84 13.71 13.12
CA LEU A 14 0.57 13.81 12.73
C LEU A 14 0.75 14.38 11.32
N LEU A 15 -0.10 13.99 10.37
CA LEU A 15 -0.08 14.54 9.02
C LEU A 15 -0.49 16.01 8.98
N ASP A 16 -1.51 16.39 9.77
CA ASP A 16 -1.95 17.78 9.92
C ASP A 16 -0.83 18.67 10.49
N GLU A 17 0.04 18.12 11.35
CA GLU A 17 1.25 18.79 11.90
C GLU A 17 2.46 18.76 10.95
N GLY A 18 2.29 18.28 9.71
CA GLY A 18 3.33 18.29 8.68
C GLY A 18 4.32 17.13 8.76
N ALA A 19 3.94 16.01 9.38
CA ALA A 19 4.76 14.80 9.30
C ALA A 19 4.91 14.35 7.83
N ASP A 20 6.13 13.97 7.45
CA ASP A 20 6.38 13.41 6.13
C ASP A 20 5.68 12.06 5.99
N ILE A 21 4.65 12.02 5.14
CA ILE A 21 3.82 10.85 4.89
C ILE A 21 4.60 9.64 4.33
N ASN A 22 5.71 9.92 3.64
CA ASN A 22 6.56 8.90 3.03
C ASN A 22 7.84 8.64 3.83
N ALA A 23 7.93 9.19 5.05
CA ALA A 23 9.07 8.99 5.93
C ALA A 23 9.37 7.50 6.09
N GLN A 24 10.63 7.14 5.85
CA GLN A 24 11.12 5.79 6.02
C GLN A 24 11.74 5.61 7.41
N GLY A 25 11.42 4.49 8.07
CA GLY A 25 11.98 4.14 9.36
C GLY A 25 11.37 2.89 10.00
N GLY A 26 12.10 2.35 10.97
CA GLY A 26 11.67 1.19 11.74
C GLY A 26 11.59 -0.11 10.92
N PRO A 27 11.04 -1.19 11.52
CA PRO A 27 11.05 -2.52 10.91
C PRO A 27 10.11 -2.64 9.70
N TYR A 28 9.08 -1.80 9.63
CA TYR A 28 8.05 -1.86 8.59
C TYR A 28 8.36 -1.01 7.36
N GLY A 29 9.41 -0.17 7.39
CA GLY A 29 9.79 0.68 6.26
C GLY A 29 9.07 2.03 6.26
N ASN A 30 7.76 2.11 6.06
CA ASN A 30 7.00 3.37 6.15
C ASN A 30 5.61 3.20 6.81
N ALA A 31 4.88 4.30 6.96
CA ALA A 31 3.55 4.32 7.58
C ALA A 31 2.52 3.44 6.84
N LEU A 32 2.52 3.47 5.50
CA LEU A 32 1.59 2.70 4.66
C LEU A 32 1.86 1.19 4.77
N GLN A 33 3.13 0.79 4.77
CA GLN A 33 3.56 -0.60 4.96
C GLN A 33 3.22 -1.10 6.37
N ALA A 34 3.42 -0.27 7.39
CA ALA A 34 3.06 -0.59 8.77
C ALA A 34 1.54 -0.80 8.94
N ALA A 35 0.71 0.09 8.38
CA ALA A 35 -0.75 -0.04 8.40
C ALA A 35 -1.22 -1.28 7.62
N SER A 36 -0.56 -1.57 6.50
CA SER A 36 -0.88 -2.71 5.65
C SER A 36 -0.52 -4.03 6.30
N PHE A 37 0.62 -4.11 6.97
CA PHE A 37 1.01 -5.25 7.79
C PHE A 37 0.02 -5.51 8.93
N GLY A 38 -0.48 -4.46 9.60
CA GLY A 38 -1.46 -4.60 10.69
C GLY A 38 -2.91 -4.79 10.23
N GLY A 39 -3.19 -4.74 8.92
CA GLY A 39 -4.55 -4.90 8.39
C GLY A 39 -5.47 -3.69 8.60
N HIS A 40 -4.90 -2.54 8.94
CA HIS A 40 -5.63 -1.34 9.34
C HIS A 40 -6.17 -0.57 8.15
N LYS A 41 -7.22 -1.12 7.51
CA LYS A 41 -7.81 -0.57 6.26
C LYS A 41 -8.14 0.91 6.32
N ALA A 42 -8.64 1.41 7.45
CA ALA A 42 -8.99 2.83 7.60
C ALA A 42 -7.75 3.72 7.55
N VAL A 43 -6.66 3.33 8.24
CA VAL A 43 -5.37 4.01 8.18
C VAL A 43 -4.75 3.93 6.79
N VAL A 44 -4.81 2.76 6.14
CA VAL A 44 -4.33 2.61 4.75
C VAL A 44 -5.06 3.57 3.82
N ARG A 45 -6.39 3.64 3.92
CA ARG A 45 -7.19 4.58 3.12
C ARG A 45 -6.77 6.02 3.37
N LEU A 46 -6.70 6.42 4.64
CA LEU A 46 -6.30 7.77 5.02
C LEU A 46 -4.94 8.15 4.43
N LEU A 47 -3.93 7.29 4.57
CA LEU A 47 -2.60 7.54 4.03
C LEU A 47 -2.62 7.68 2.50
N LEU A 48 -3.39 6.86 1.79
CA LEU A 48 -3.50 6.95 0.33
C LEU A 48 -4.26 8.20 -0.12
N ASP A 49 -5.27 8.62 0.63
CA ASP A 49 -6.05 9.83 0.33
C ASP A 49 -5.20 11.10 0.58
N GLU A 50 -4.26 11.06 1.54
CA GLU A 50 -3.27 12.10 1.81
C GLU A 50 -2.01 12.02 0.90
N GLY A 51 -2.01 11.12 -0.09
CA GLY A 51 -0.95 11.08 -1.12
C GLY A 51 0.30 10.26 -0.77
N ALA A 52 0.20 9.29 0.14
CA ALA A 52 1.27 8.32 0.37
C ALA A 52 1.63 7.60 -0.95
N ASP A 53 2.92 7.38 -1.18
CA ASP A 53 3.39 6.60 -2.31
C ASP A 53 2.98 5.13 -2.13
N ILE A 54 1.97 4.73 -2.90
CA ILE A 54 1.37 3.40 -2.88
C ILE A 54 2.37 2.29 -3.21
N ASN A 55 3.41 2.59 -3.98
CA ASN A 55 4.44 1.65 -4.40
C ASN A 55 5.77 1.85 -3.67
N ALA A 56 5.78 2.67 -2.60
CA ALA A 56 6.97 2.93 -1.82
C ALA A 56 7.64 1.62 -1.39
N GLN A 57 8.93 1.55 -1.68
CA GLN A 57 9.77 0.40 -1.31
C GLN A 57 10.39 0.62 0.07
N GLY A 58 10.54 -0.45 0.84
CA GLY A 58 11.18 -0.42 2.15
C GLY A 58 10.72 -1.51 3.09
N GLY A 59 11.34 -1.56 4.27
CA GLY A 59 11.00 -2.52 5.31
C GLY A 59 11.26 -3.97 4.91
N HIS A 60 10.82 -4.89 5.76
CA HIS A 60 11.05 -6.33 5.53
C HIS A 60 10.26 -6.90 4.33
N PHE A 61 9.08 -6.35 4.04
CA PHE A 61 8.16 -6.89 3.03
C PHE A 61 8.32 -6.25 1.64
N GLY A 62 9.21 -5.27 1.49
CA GLY A 62 9.41 -4.54 0.25
C GLY A 62 8.33 -3.50 -0.02
N ASN A 63 7.03 -3.85 -0.04
CA ASN A 63 5.94 -2.91 -0.26
C ASN A 63 4.68 -3.21 0.57
N ALA A 64 3.74 -2.26 0.55
CA ALA A 64 2.48 -2.33 1.30
C ALA A 64 1.60 -3.52 0.88
N LEU A 65 1.57 -3.83 -0.42
CA LEU A 65 0.78 -4.92 -0.98
C LEU A 65 1.29 -6.29 -0.52
N TYR A 66 2.61 -6.49 -0.52
CA TYR A 66 3.25 -7.70 0.01
C TYR A 66 3.06 -7.81 1.52
N ALA A 67 3.19 -6.72 2.28
CA ALA A 67 2.96 -6.72 3.72
C ALA A 67 1.53 -7.19 4.08
N ALA A 68 0.50 -6.64 3.40
CA ALA A 68 -0.89 -7.05 3.61
C ALA A 68 -1.14 -8.51 3.17
N SER A 69 -0.53 -8.93 2.05
CA SER A 69 -0.69 -10.29 1.52
C SER A 69 -0.04 -11.33 2.44
N ALA A 70 1.14 -11.03 2.98
CA ALA A 70 1.86 -11.92 3.89
C ALA A 70 1.10 -12.18 5.20
N GLN A 71 0.29 -11.23 5.64
CA GLN A 71 -0.56 -11.36 6.84
C GLN A 71 -2.01 -11.78 6.53
N GLY A 72 -2.36 -12.01 5.26
CA GLY A 72 -3.71 -12.45 4.86
C GLY A 72 -4.79 -11.36 4.97
N HIS A 73 -4.42 -10.07 4.93
CA HIS A 73 -5.35 -8.95 5.04
C HIS A 73 -6.03 -8.63 3.71
N GLU A 74 -6.93 -9.49 3.25
CA GLU A 74 -7.60 -9.38 1.95
C GLU A 74 -8.26 -8.02 1.70
N ALA A 75 -8.91 -7.44 2.72
CA ALA A 75 -9.59 -6.17 2.59
C ALA A 75 -8.63 -5.00 2.29
N VAL A 76 -7.38 -5.09 2.75
CA VAL A 76 -6.31 -4.13 2.46
C VAL A 76 -5.70 -4.43 1.09
N VAL A 77 -5.47 -5.71 0.76
CA VAL A 77 -4.96 -6.12 -0.56
C VAL A 77 -5.87 -5.63 -1.68
N ARG A 78 -7.19 -5.79 -1.53
CA ARG A 78 -8.19 -5.30 -2.50
C ARG A 78 -8.13 -3.77 -2.60
N LEU A 79 -8.13 -3.06 -1.47
CA LEU A 79 -8.03 -1.59 -1.45
C LEU A 79 -6.77 -1.08 -2.18
N LEU A 80 -5.61 -1.69 -1.92
CA LEU A 80 -4.36 -1.31 -2.56
C LEU A 80 -4.41 -1.56 -4.07
N ARG A 81 -4.95 -2.70 -4.50
CA ARG A 81 -5.11 -3.02 -5.93
C ARG A 81 -6.06 -2.05 -6.63
N ASP A 82 -7.18 -1.72 -6.00
CA ASP A 82 -8.17 -0.76 -6.51
C ASP A 82 -7.58 0.65 -6.66
N LYS A 83 -6.61 1.01 -5.79
CA LYS A 83 -5.87 2.27 -5.84
C LYS A 83 -4.66 2.23 -6.77
N GLY A 84 -4.40 1.12 -7.46
CA GLY A 84 -3.33 0.99 -8.45
C GLY A 84 -2.00 0.46 -7.92
N ALA A 85 -1.96 -0.16 -6.73
CA ALA A 85 -0.79 -0.91 -6.30
C ALA A 85 -0.59 -2.12 -7.21
N PHE A 86 0.54 -2.18 -7.89
CA PHE A 86 0.88 -3.33 -8.73
C PHE A 86 1.87 -4.23 -8.00
N THR A 87 1.69 -5.54 -8.15
CA THR A 87 2.82 -6.46 -7.96
C THR A 87 3.77 -6.26 -9.14
N SER A 88 5.06 -6.45 -8.93
CA SER A 88 6.07 -6.45 -10.00
C SER A 88 5.72 -7.37 -11.19
N ASP A 89 4.80 -8.31 -10.97
CA ASP A 89 4.27 -9.29 -11.92
C ASP A 89 3.23 -8.71 -12.91
N GLN A 90 2.45 -7.68 -12.53
CA GLN A 90 1.38 -7.12 -13.38
C GLN A 90 1.88 -6.41 -14.64
N ARG A 91 3.20 -6.19 -14.77
CA ARG A 91 3.80 -5.70 -16.00
C ARG A 91 3.79 -6.74 -17.13
N ALA A 92 3.63 -8.03 -16.81
CA ALA A 92 3.60 -9.12 -17.79
C ALA A 92 2.18 -9.43 -18.30
N GLU A 93 1.15 -9.34 -17.44
CA GLU A 93 -0.22 -9.72 -17.81
C GLU A 93 -0.87 -8.77 -18.83
N GLY A 94 -0.58 -7.47 -18.78
CA GLY A 94 -1.06 -6.51 -19.79
C GLY A 94 -0.50 -6.75 -21.20
N PHE A 95 0.62 -7.46 -21.33
CA PHE A 95 1.20 -7.81 -22.62
C PHE A 95 0.44 -8.95 -23.29
N LEU A 96 -0.12 -9.90 -22.53
CA LEU A 96 -0.91 -11.02 -23.07
C LEU A 96 -2.31 -10.58 -23.53
N ASP A 97 -2.98 -9.70 -22.78
CA ASP A 97 -4.28 -9.16 -23.15
C ASP A 97 -4.23 -8.34 -24.45
N THR A 98 -3.13 -7.61 -24.67
CA THR A 98 -2.91 -6.84 -25.90
C THR A 98 -2.71 -7.74 -27.12
N ILE A 99 -2.03 -8.88 -26.95
CA ILE A 99 -1.80 -9.85 -28.04
C ILE A 99 -3.08 -10.63 -28.38
N HIS A 100 -3.91 -10.96 -27.40
CA HIS A 100 -5.18 -11.66 -27.68
C HIS A 100 -6.16 -10.76 -28.49
N CYS A 101 -6.16 -9.45 -28.23
CA CYS A 101 -7.06 -8.51 -28.91
C CYS A 101 -6.66 -8.23 -30.37
N THR A 102 -5.36 -8.20 -30.69
CA THR A 102 -4.87 -7.83 -32.03
C THR A 102 -4.87 -8.96 -33.06
N ILE A 103 -5.01 -10.23 -32.63
CA ILE A 103 -5.06 -11.40 -33.54
C ILE A 103 -6.51 -11.72 -33.96
N LEU A 104 -7.52 -11.10 -33.33
CA LEU A 104 -8.95 -11.30 -33.61
C LEU A 104 -9.65 -10.09 -34.28
N GLN A 105 -8.91 -9.14 -34.87
CA GLN A 105 -9.46 -8.09 -35.75
C GLN A 105 -8.92 -8.23 -37.16
#